data_AF-A0A5C6RUB9-F1
#
_entry.id   AF-A0A5C6RUB9-F1
#
_cell.length_a   1.000
_cell.length_b   1.000
_cell.length_c   1.000
_cell.angle_alpha   90.00
_cell.angle_beta   90.00
_cell.angle_gamma   90.00
#
_symmetry.space_group_name_H-M   'P 1'
#
loop_
_entity.id
_entity.type
_entity.pdbx_description
1 polymer ?
#
loop_
_entity_poly.entity_id
_entity_poly.type
_entity_poly.pdbx_seq_one_letter_code
_entity_poly.pdbx_strand_id
1 'polypeptide(L)'
;MNKSKLLIISVVTLAALNIALILVLTLGHSPRPPHNMGGPKQIVIEKLHFDASQIEAYEELISVHRETIRSKEEEMRVAKESLYHSLSSNNQDKRDELIAKINIIQKNFEEIHYNHFLDIKKLCKPDQIKDYNELTNELARIFSPQKMPPKR
;
A
#
# COMPACT_ATOMS: atom_id res chain seq x y z
N MET A 1 -36.60 -43.64 31.18
CA MET A 1 -36.67 -42.17 30.98
C MET A 1 -37.63 -41.86 29.86
N ASN A 2 -38.61 -40.98 30.07
CA ASN A 2 -39.65 -40.69 29.08
C ASN A 2 -39.01 -40.09 27.81
N LYS A 3 -39.42 -40.58 26.64
CA LYS A 3 -38.92 -40.12 25.32
C LYS A 3 -38.98 -38.59 25.19
N SER A 4 -40.01 -37.96 25.75
CA SER A 4 -40.15 -36.50 25.80
C SER A 4 -39.09 -35.82 26.66
N LYS A 5 -38.68 -36.42 27.80
CA LYS A 5 -37.60 -35.86 28.64
C LYS A 5 -36.25 -35.95 27.94
N LEU A 6 -35.98 -37.03 27.20
CA LEU A 6 -34.76 -37.16 26.38
C LEU A 6 -34.72 -36.13 25.23
N LEU A 7 -35.85 -35.91 24.55
CA LEU A 7 -35.95 -34.89 23.51
C LEU A 7 -35.72 -33.48 24.06
N ILE A 8 -36.33 -33.14 25.20
CA ILE A 8 -36.14 -31.84 25.86
C ILE A 8 -34.67 -31.63 26.23
N ILE A 9 -34.02 -32.63 26.83
CA ILE A 9 -32.58 -32.55 27.18
C ILE A 9 -31.71 -32.37 25.94
N SER A 10 -32.03 -33.07 24.85
CA SER A 10 -31.29 -32.96 23.58
C SER A 10 -31.41 -31.55 22.97
N VAL A 11 -32.62 -30.97 22.96
CA VAL A 11 -32.86 -29.62 22.42
C VAL A 11 -32.15 -28.56 23.27
N VAL A 12 -32.22 -28.67 24.60
CA VAL A 12 -31.55 -27.72 25.51
C VAL A 12 -30.04 -27.78 25.36
N THR A 13 -29.46 -29.00 25.28
CA THR A 13 -28.02 -29.18 25.06
C THR A 13 -27.57 -28.58 23.72
N LEU A 14 -28.35 -28.80 22.66
CA LEU A 14 -28.05 -28.25 21.34
C LEU A 14 -28.13 -26.72 21.33
N ALA A 15 -29.12 -26.13 22.00
CA ALA A 15 -29.25 -24.69 22.13
C ALA A 15 -28.07 -24.09 22.90
N ALA A 16 -27.65 -24.72 24.01
CA ALA A 16 -26.50 -24.29 24.80
C ALA A 16 -25.20 -24.33 23.99
N LEU A 17 -24.98 -25.38 23.19
CA LEU A 17 -23.81 -25.49 22.31
C LEU A 17 -23.79 -24.40 21.23
N ASN A 18 -24.93 -24.08 20.62
CA ASN A 18 -25.02 -23.00 19.63
C ASN A 18 -24.75 -21.63 20.26
N ILE A 19 -25.27 -21.36 21.47
CA ILE A 19 -25.00 -20.12 22.21
C ILE A 19 -23.51 -20.02 22.58
N ALA A 20 -22.92 -21.11 23.06
CA ALA A 20 -21.48 -21.17 23.35
C ALA A 20 -20.63 -20.91 22.09
N LEU A 21 -21.03 -21.47 20.95
CA LEU A 21 -20.36 -21.22 19.66
C LEU A 21 -20.44 -19.75 19.26
N ILE A 22 -21.62 -19.13 19.39
CA ILE A 22 -21.81 -17.70 19.12
C ILE A 22 -20.93 -16.87 20.04
N LEU A 23 -20.93 -17.16 21.35
CA LEU A 23 -20.08 -16.46 22.33
C LEU A 23 -18.59 -16.59 22.01
N VAL A 24 -18.11 -17.78 21.65
CA VAL A 24 -16.70 -18.01 21.26
C VAL A 24 -16.38 -17.25 19.97
N LEU A 25 -17.30 -17.17 19.00
CA LEU A 25 -17.09 -16.42 17.77
C LEU A 25 -17.16 -14.90 17.98
N THR A 26 -17.98 -14.40 18.90
CA THR A 26 -18.12 -12.96 19.17
C THR A 26 -17.07 -12.43 20.16
N LEU A 27 -16.74 -13.20 21.19
CA LEU A 27 -15.79 -12.81 22.24
C LEU A 27 -14.37 -13.32 21.98
N GLY A 28 -14.21 -14.37 21.17
CA GLY A 28 -12.93 -14.86 20.67
C GLY A 28 -12.38 -14.00 19.54
N HIS A 29 -12.33 -12.68 19.74
CA HIS A 29 -11.39 -11.85 19.00
C HIS A 29 -9.99 -12.12 19.55
N SER A 30 -9.39 -13.26 19.18
CA SER A 30 -7.94 -13.25 19.05
C SER A 30 -7.61 -12.12 18.07
N PRO A 31 -6.65 -11.23 18.38
CA PRO A 31 -6.21 -10.25 17.41
C PRO A 31 -5.71 -11.04 16.21
N ARG A 32 -6.51 -11.07 15.15
CA ARG A 32 -6.04 -11.51 13.84
C ARG A 32 -4.77 -10.69 13.59
N PRO A 33 -3.64 -11.29 13.19
CA PRO A 33 -2.48 -10.50 12.80
C PRO A 33 -2.99 -9.48 11.78
N PRO A 34 -2.69 -8.18 11.94
CA PRO A 34 -3.38 -7.14 11.21
C PRO A 34 -3.13 -7.35 9.72
N HIS A 35 -4.13 -7.86 9.01
CA HIS A 35 -4.18 -7.85 7.56
C HIS A 35 -4.66 -6.49 7.02
N ASN A 36 -4.69 -5.49 7.91
CA ASN A 36 -4.83 -4.07 7.62
C ASN A 36 -3.54 -3.37 8.08
N MET A 37 -2.36 -3.76 7.58
CA MET A 37 -1.35 -2.72 7.46
C MET A 37 -1.94 -1.73 6.48
N GLY A 38 -2.32 -0.54 6.96
CA GLY A 38 -2.72 0.55 6.07
C GLY A 38 -1.70 0.70 4.95
N GLY A 39 -2.11 1.28 3.81
CA GLY A 39 -1.23 1.47 2.66
C GLY A 39 0.12 2.11 3.05
N PRO A 40 1.13 2.15 2.16
CA PRO A 40 2.53 2.47 2.46
C PRO A 40 2.77 3.57 3.52
N LYS A 41 1.98 4.65 3.51
CA LYS A 41 1.92 5.69 4.54
C LYS A 41 1.90 5.14 5.98
N GLN A 42 0.98 4.23 6.28
CA GLN A 42 0.76 3.76 7.66
C GLN A 42 1.91 2.87 8.14
N ILE A 43 2.48 2.06 7.24
CA ILE A 43 3.69 1.27 7.52
C ILE A 43 4.85 2.18 7.92
N VAL A 44 5.03 3.31 7.23
CA VAL A 44 6.08 4.29 7.54
C VAL A 44 5.83 4.94 8.91
N ILE A 45 4.61 5.40 9.18
CA ILE A 45 4.23 6.01 10.47
C ILE A 45 4.49 5.05 11.63
N GLU A 46 4.07 3.78 11.49
CA GLU A 46 4.22 2.76 12.52
C GLU A 46 5.68 2.37 12.75
N LYS A 47 6.47 2.16 11.69
CA LYS A 47 7.87 1.74 11.80
C LYS A 47 8.79 2.86 12.31
N LEU A 48 8.51 4.11 11.99
CA LEU A 48 9.32 5.25 12.42
C LEU A 48 8.79 5.89 13.71
N HIS A 49 7.70 5.37 14.26
CA HIS A 49 7.07 5.87 15.47
C HIS A 49 6.82 7.39 15.42
N PHE A 50 6.26 7.86 14.30
CA PHE A 50 6.00 9.28 14.10
C PHE A 50 5.00 9.83 15.12
N ASP A 51 5.30 11.01 15.67
CA ASP A 51 4.38 11.75 16.52
C ASP A 51 3.36 12.55 15.69
N ALA A 52 2.39 13.18 16.38
CA ALA A 52 1.32 13.93 15.72
C ALA A 52 1.82 15.03 14.77
N SER A 53 2.90 15.74 15.13
CA SER A 53 3.47 16.80 14.28
C SER A 53 4.18 16.24 13.05
N GLN A 54 4.89 15.12 13.22
CA GLN A 54 5.54 14.42 12.11
C GLN A 54 4.51 13.81 11.16
N ILE A 55 3.39 13.30 11.67
CA ILE A 55 2.30 12.74 10.85
C ILE A 55 1.67 13.84 9.98
N GLU A 56 1.38 15.01 10.54
CA GLU A 56 0.81 16.14 9.80
C GLU A 56 1.77 16.61 8.68
N ALA A 57 3.05 16.80 8.99
CA ALA A 57 4.06 17.15 7.99
C ALA A 57 4.21 16.06 6.92
N TYR A 58 4.14 14.78 7.31
CA TYR A 58 4.23 13.67 6.37
C TYR A 58 3.03 13.61 5.43
N GLU A 59 1.83 13.97 5.89
CA GLU A 59 0.63 14.02 5.05
C GLU A 59 0.75 15.06 3.93
N GLU A 60 1.30 16.24 4.24
CA GLU A 60 1.58 17.27 3.25
C GLU A 60 2.59 16.79 2.20
N LEU A 61 3.70 16.18 2.65
CA LEU A 61 4.70 15.59 1.75
C LEU A 61 4.10 14.52 0.83
N ILE A 62 3.21 13.67 1.34
CA ILE A 62 2.52 12.66 0.52
C ILE A 62 1.62 13.33 -0.51
N SER A 63 0.90 14.39 -0.15
CA SER A 63 0.02 15.10 -1.08
C SER A 63 0.81 15.65 -2.27
N VAL A 64 1.88 16.40 -1.99
CA VAL A 64 2.77 16.97 -3.01
C VAL A 64 3.41 15.88 -3.87
N HIS A 65 3.87 14.80 -3.23
CA HIS A 65 4.46 13.67 -3.93
C HIS A 65 3.47 13.03 -4.91
N ARG A 66 2.23 12.77 -4.48
CA ARG A 66 1.18 12.16 -5.32
C ARG A 66 0.84 13.02 -6.53
N GLU A 67 0.71 14.33 -6.34
CA GLU A 67 0.45 15.26 -7.44
C GLU A 67 1.59 15.26 -8.47
N THR A 68 2.84 15.28 -7.97
CA THR A 68 4.04 15.27 -8.82
C THR A 68 4.13 13.97 -9.63
N ILE A 69 3.92 12.82 -8.98
CA ILE A 69 3.91 11.51 -9.64
C ILE A 69 2.80 11.45 -10.69
N ARG A 70 1.58 11.89 -10.36
CA ARG A 70 0.44 11.89 -11.29
C ARG A 70 0.71 12.72 -12.55
N SER A 71 1.37 13.88 -12.41
CA SER A 71 1.78 14.68 -13.56
C SER A 71 2.76 13.92 -14.46
N LYS A 72 3.74 13.23 -13.88
CA LYS A 72 4.73 12.44 -14.63
C LYS A 72 4.14 11.18 -15.26
N GLU A 73 3.14 10.57 -14.63
CA GLU A 73 2.39 9.45 -15.20
C GLU A 73 1.65 9.85 -16.47
N GLU A 74 1.05 11.05 -16.49
CA GLU A 74 0.39 11.56 -17.70
C GLU A 74 1.40 11.85 -18.81
N GLU A 75 2.54 12.47 -18.49
CA GLU A 75 3.64 12.66 -19.45
C GLU A 75 4.13 11.33 -20.04
N MET A 76 4.28 10.30 -19.19
CA MET A 76 4.68 8.96 -19.59
C MET A 76 3.63 8.31 -20.50
N ARG A 77 2.34 8.45 -20.17
CA ARG A 77 1.22 7.92 -20.96
C ARG A 77 1.22 8.52 -22.36
N VAL A 78 1.30 9.85 -22.47
CA VAL A 78 1.31 10.57 -23.75
C VAL A 78 2.55 10.22 -24.58
N ALA A 79 3.73 10.08 -23.96
CA ALA A 79 4.94 9.68 -24.66
C ALA A 79 4.84 8.26 -25.24
N LYS A 80 4.30 7.30 -24.48
CA LYS A 80 4.05 5.92 -24.94
C LYS A 80 3.01 5.88 -26.06
N GLU A 81 1.92 6.63 -25.91
CA GLU A 81 0.89 6.73 -26.95
C GLU A 81 1.48 7.26 -28.27
N SER A 82 2.29 8.32 -28.19
CA SER A 82 2.99 8.88 -29.35
C SER A 82 3.96 7.90 -30.01
N LEU A 83 4.67 7.10 -29.20
CA LEU A 83 5.59 6.06 -29.68
C LEU A 83 4.86 4.96 -30.45
N TYR A 84 3.68 4.56 -29.98
CA TYR A 84 2.91 3.52 -30.66
C TYR A 84 2.19 4.06 -31.90
N HIS A 85 1.72 5.30 -31.88
CA HIS A 85 1.19 5.94 -33.09
C HIS A 85 2.25 6.11 -34.19
N SER A 86 3.53 6.28 -33.85
CA SER A 86 4.58 6.41 -34.87
C SER A 86 4.89 5.11 -35.63
N LEU A 87 4.37 3.96 -35.20
CA LEU A 87 4.58 2.67 -35.86
C LEU A 87 4.08 2.66 -37.32
N SER A 88 3.05 3.43 -37.65
CA SER A 88 2.53 3.54 -39.02
C SER A 88 3.47 4.28 -39.97
N SER A 89 4.32 5.16 -39.44
CA SER A 89 5.23 6.02 -40.23
C SER A 89 6.61 5.40 -40.46
N ASN A 90 6.96 4.34 -39.72
CA ASN A 90 8.27 3.67 -39.71
C ASN A 90 9.49 4.64 -39.62
N ASN A 91 9.30 5.82 -39.02
CA ASN A 91 10.32 6.83 -38.84
C ASN A 91 11.20 6.48 -37.63
N GLN A 92 12.42 6.04 -37.91
CA GLN A 92 13.39 5.60 -36.91
C GLN A 92 13.87 6.74 -35.99
N ASP A 93 14.11 7.94 -36.53
CA ASP A 93 14.56 9.09 -35.74
C ASP A 93 13.50 9.50 -34.70
N LYS A 94 12.23 9.52 -35.11
CA LYS A 94 11.11 9.84 -34.23
C LYS A 94 10.90 8.77 -33.14
N ARG A 95 11.10 7.49 -33.48
CA ARG A 95 11.09 6.41 -32.50
C ARG A 95 12.18 6.64 -31.44
N ASP A 96 13.40 6.93 -31.87
CA ASP A 96 14.55 7.06 -30.97
C ASP A 96 14.40 8.28 -30.04
N GLU A 97 13.87 9.39 -30.56
CA GLU A 97 13.49 10.57 -29.76
C GLU A 97 12.45 10.22 -28.68
N LEU A 98 11.38 9.53 -29.04
CA LEU A 98 10.31 9.17 -28.10
C LEU A 98 10.77 8.18 -27.03
N ILE A 99 11.65 7.22 -27.39
CA ILE A 99 12.29 6.32 -26.42
C ILE A 99 13.19 7.11 -25.47
N ALA A 100 14.00 8.05 -25.98
CA ALA A 100 14.82 8.91 -25.13
C ALA A 100 13.96 9.72 -24.15
N LYS A 101 12.83 10.25 -24.61
CA LYS A 101 11.86 10.95 -23.76
C LYS A 101 11.29 10.04 -22.66
N ILE A 102 10.90 8.82 -22.99
CA ILE A 102 10.43 7.82 -22.01
C ILE A 102 11.50 7.54 -20.95
N ASN A 103 12.75 7.37 -21.36
CA ASN A 103 13.87 7.12 -20.44
C ASN A 103 14.10 8.30 -19.48
N ILE A 104 13.98 9.54 -19.96
CA ILE A 104 14.06 10.74 -19.13
C ILE A 104 12.93 10.76 -18.09
N ILE A 105 11.70 10.44 -18.51
CA ILE A 105 10.55 10.42 -17.58
C ILE A 105 10.74 9.30 -16.54
N GLN A 106 11.25 8.12 -16.93
CA GLN A 106 11.56 7.04 -15.98
C GLN A 106 12.61 7.47 -14.96
N LYS A 107 13.67 8.13 -15.41
CA LYS A 107 14.69 8.69 -14.52
C LYS A 107 14.06 9.65 -13.50
N ASN A 108 13.18 10.54 -13.96
CA ASN A 108 12.51 11.50 -13.08
C ASN A 108 11.65 10.81 -12.02
N PHE A 109 10.97 9.70 -12.33
CA PHE A 109 10.25 8.92 -11.31
C PHE A 109 11.18 8.45 -10.19
N GLU A 110 12.34 7.89 -10.53
CA GLU A 110 13.30 7.44 -9.53
C GLU A 110 13.86 8.59 -8.69
N GLU A 111 14.12 9.74 -9.30
CA GLU A 111 14.55 10.95 -8.58
C GLU A 111 13.46 11.44 -7.61
N ILE A 112 12.19 11.45 -8.03
CA ILE A 112 11.05 11.85 -7.18
C ILE A 112 10.87 10.87 -6.02
N HIS A 113 10.94 9.55 -6.26
CA HIS A 113 10.86 8.55 -5.19
C HIS A 113 12.02 8.67 -4.21
N TYR A 114 13.25 8.80 -4.71
CA TYR A 114 14.43 8.94 -3.87
C TYR A 114 14.36 10.18 -2.98
N ASN A 115 13.95 11.31 -3.56
CA ASN A 115 13.76 12.56 -2.80
C ASN A 115 12.65 12.43 -1.75
N HIS A 116 11.55 11.74 -2.05
CA HIS A 116 10.49 11.47 -1.06
C HIS A 116 11.03 10.70 0.15
N PHE A 117 11.90 9.70 -0.06
CA PHE A 117 12.52 8.97 1.05
C PHE A 117 13.50 9.86 1.84
N LEU A 118 14.23 10.76 1.18
CA LEU A 118 15.04 11.76 1.87
C LEU A 118 14.19 12.73 2.69
N ASP A 119 13.02 13.13 2.21
CA ASP A 119 12.12 14.01 2.95
C ASP A 119 11.54 13.30 4.18
N ILE A 120 11.22 12.00 4.08
CA ILE A 120 10.87 11.18 5.25
C ILE A 120 12.02 11.18 6.27
N LYS A 121 13.27 11.02 5.82
CA LYS A 121 14.44 11.08 6.71
C LYS A 121 14.57 12.42 7.43
N LYS A 122 14.26 13.54 6.76
CA LYS A 122 14.31 14.88 7.36
C LYS A 122 13.27 15.09 8.45
N LEU A 123 12.14 14.37 8.38
CA LEU A 123 11.13 14.39 9.45
C LEU A 123 11.57 13.61 10.69
N CYS A 124 12.46 12.63 10.55
CA CYS A 124 12.93 11.81 11.67
C CYS A 124 13.73 12.63 12.69
N LYS A 125 13.46 12.38 13.97
CA LYS A 125 14.28 12.81 15.10
C LYS A 125 15.55 11.94 15.22
N PRO A 126 16.58 12.39 15.96
CA PRO A 126 17.84 11.65 16.10
C PRO A 126 17.67 10.20 16.58
N ASP A 127 16.69 9.94 17.45
CA ASP A 127 16.35 8.61 17.97
C ASP A 127 15.70 7.69 16.93
N GLN A 128 14.98 8.25 15.95
CA GLN A 128 14.29 7.51 14.87
C GLN A 128 15.20 7.19 13.66
N ILE A 129 16.43 7.72 13.61
CA ILE A 129 17.34 7.51 12.46
C ILE A 129 17.73 6.03 12.31
N LYS A 130 17.80 5.29 13.41
CA LYS A 130 18.08 3.85 13.36
C LYS A 130 16.94 3.10 12.66
N ASP A 131 15.70 3.38 13.05
CA ASP A 131 14.51 2.75 12.48
C ASP A 131 14.34 3.13 10.99
N TYR A 132 14.68 4.38 10.63
CA TYR A 132 14.75 4.80 9.23
C TYR A 132 15.74 3.95 8.41
N ASN A 133 16.95 3.73 8.93
CA ASN A 133 17.94 2.91 8.23
C ASN A 133 17.45 1.47 8.06
N GLU A 134 16.78 0.90 9.07
CA GLU A 134 16.17 -0.43 8.97
C GLU A 134 15.05 -0.47 7.92
N LEU A 135 14.18 0.56 7.90
CA LEU A 135 13.11 0.72 6.91
C LEU A 135 13.63 0.74 5.46
N THR A 136 14.82 1.29 5.20
CA THR A 136 15.37 1.38 3.83
C THR A 136 15.47 0.03 3.12
N ASN A 137 15.71 -1.05 3.87
CA ASN A 137 15.79 -2.41 3.33
C ASN A 137 14.43 -2.95 2.84
N GLU A 138 13.33 -2.34 3.27
CA GLU A 138 11.97 -2.77 2.96
C GLU A 138 11.26 -1.84 1.98
N LEU A 139 11.80 -0.65 1.69
CA LEU A 139 11.15 0.37 0.86
C LEU A 139 10.75 -0.18 -0.52
N ALA A 140 11.65 -0.90 -1.19
CA ALA A 140 11.36 -1.49 -2.51
C ALA A 140 10.16 -2.45 -2.46
N ARG A 141 9.97 -3.17 -1.36
CA ARG A 141 8.82 -4.07 -1.18
C ARG A 141 7.55 -3.28 -0.88
N ILE A 142 7.63 -2.33 0.06
CA ILE A 142 6.49 -1.54 0.53
C ILE A 142 5.89 -0.68 -0.59
N PHE A 143 6.74 -0.07 -1.41
CA PHE A 143 6.33 0.86 -2.48
C PHE A 143 6.26 0.20 -3.86
N SER A 144 6.43 -1.12 -3.96
CA SER A 144 6.21 -1.83 -5.22
C SER A 144 4.73 -1.74 -5.64
N PRO A 145 4.43 -1.61 -6.94
CA PRO A 145 3.06 -1.67 -7.42
C PRO A 145 2.43 -3.00 -6.99
N GLN A 146 1.44 -2.96 -6.09
CA GLN A 146 0.69 -4.14 -5.72
C GLN A 146 -0.01 -4.68 -6.97
N LYS A 147 0.20 -5.97 -7.29
CA LYS A 147 -0.58 -6.66 -8.32
C LYS A 147 -2.03 -6.67 -7.88
N MET A 148 -2.80 -5.67 -8.32
CA MET A 148 -4.25 -5.70 -8.13
C MET A 148 -4.77 -6.95 -8.85
N PRO A 149 -5.56 -7.80 -8.20
CA PRO A 149 -6.23 -8.88 -8.90
C PRO A 149 -7.09 -8.25 -10.01
N PRO A 150 -7.13 -8.84 -11.22
CA PRO A 150 -7.93 -8.30 -12.30
C PRO A 150 -9.38 -8.17 -11.81
N LYS A 151 -9.97 -6.99 -11.95
CA LYS A 151 -11.42 -6.83 -11.79
C LYS A 151 -12.06 -7.73 -12.85
N ARG A 152 -12.63 -8.85 -12.40
CA ARG A 152 -13.50 -9.69 -13.21
C ARG A 152 -14.79 -8.97 -13.53
#